data_AF-A0A6M0FHB1-F1
#
_entry.id   AF-A0A6M0FHB1-F1
#
_cell.length_a   1.000
_cell.length_b   1.000
_cell.length_c   1.000
_cell.angle_alpha   90.00
_cell.angle_beta   90.00
_cell.angle_gamma   90.00
#
_symmetry.space_group_name_H-M   'P 1'
#
loop_
_entity.id
_entity.type
_entity.pdbx_description
1 polymer ?
#
loop_
_entity_poly.entity_id
_entity_poly.type
_entity_poly.pdbx_seq_one_letter_code
_entity_poly.pdbx_strand_id
1 'polypeptide(L)'
;MPPRWPRKPDRNDPEFRKLDDRMNFAIHVAIFAASNSGIWFFRNLTAASWPWAIWVTGVWVLLLLVHGIYIFALADYSSTTEDSV
;
A
#
# COMPACT_ATOMS: atom_id res chain seq x y z
N MET A 1 21.54 -10.77 -14.86
CA MET A 1 20.57 -11.82 -14.47
C MET A 1 19.48 -11.15 -13.65
N PRO A 2 18.19 -11.46 -13.83
CA PRO A 2 17.16 -10.91 -12.94
C PRO A 2 17.45 -11.36 -11.50
N PRO A 3 17.34 -10.48 -10.49
CA PRO A 3 17.50 -10.85 -9.09
C PRO A 3 16.54 -12.01 -8.75
N ARG A 4 17.07 -13.10 -8.18
CA ARG A 4 16.28 -14.26 -7.75
C ARG A 4 16.21 -14.27 -6.25
N TRP A 5 15.03 -14.55 -5.69
CA TRP A 5 14.92 -14.81 -4.26
C TRP A 5 15.77 -16.05 -3.93
N PRO A 6 16.71 -15.99 -2.98
CA PRO A 6 17.67 -17.08 -2.76
C PRO A 6 17.04 -18.38 -2.23
N ARG A 7 15.85 -18.30 -1.66
CA ARG A 7 15.15 -19.40 -0.98
C ARG A 7 13.67 -19.44 -1.36
N LYS A 8 12.91 -20.43 -0.86
CA LYS A 8 11.47 -20.45 -1.03
C LYS A 8 10.85 -19.29 -0.22
N PRO A 9 10.01 -18.42 -0.81
CA PRO A 9 9.29 -17.41 -0.06
C PRO A 9 8.42 -18.06 1.01
N ASP A 10 8.58 -17.61 2.26
CA ASP A 10 7.79 -18.02 3.41
C ASP A 10 7.39 -16.76 4.18
N ARG A 11 6.16 -16.69 4.68
CA ARG A 11 5.68 -15.52 5.41
C ARG A 11 6.32 -15.37 6.79
N ASN A 12 6.97 -16.40 7.33
CA ASN A 12 7.78 -16.27 8.54
C ASN A 12 9.08 -15.49 8.29
N ASP A 13 9.48 -15.32 7.03
CA ASP A 13 10.67 -14.56 6.67
C ASP A 13 10.42 -13.04 6.78
N PRO A 14 11.16 -12.32 7.65
CA PRO A 14 11.01 -10.88 7.79
C PRO A 14 11.30 -10.09 6.50
N GLU A 15 12.28 -10.52 5.70
CA GLU A 15 12.63 -9.83 4.46
C GLU A 15 11.55 -10.02 3.39
N PHE A 16 10.93 -11.20 3.35
CA PHE A 16 9.80 -11.47 2.47
C PHE A 16 8.56 -10.67 2.90
N ARG A 17 8.22 -10.64 4.20
CA ARG A 17 7.10 -9.84 4.72
C ARG A 17 7.23 -8.37 4.37
N LYS A 18 8.42 -7.80 4.56
CA LYS A 18 8.71 -6.40 4.24
C LYS A 18 8.52 -6.09 2.76
N LEU A 19 8.94 -6.98 1.87
CA LEU A 19 8.72 -6.83 0.44
C LEU A 19 7.23 -6.94 0.08
N ASP A 20 6.56 -7.96 0.60
CA ASP A 20 5.14 -8.22 0.35
C ASP A 20 4.25 -7.07 0.82
N ASP A 21 4.48 -6.54 2.03
CA ASP A 21 3.75 -5.39 2.58
C ASP A 21 3.91 -4.16 1.68
N ARG A 22 5.14 -3.85 1.24
CA ARG A 22 5.41 -2.73 0.34
C ARG A 22 4.75 -2.89 -1.03
N MET A 23 4.74 -4.10 -1.57
CA MET A 23 4.07 -4.40 -2.84
C MET A 23 2.56 -4.24 -2.70
N ASN A 24 1.98 -4.77 -1.62
CA ASN A 24 0.56 -4.59 -1.31
C ASN A 24 0.21 -3.11 -1.19
N PHE A 25 1.02 -2.32 -0.49
CA PHE A 25 0.82 -0.87 -0.42
C PHE A 25 0.88 -0.20 -1.80
N ALA A 26 1.86 -0.55 -2.63
CA ALA A 26 1.97 -0.01 -3.98
C ALA A 26 0.73 -0.31 -4.83
N ILE A 27 0.14 -1.51 -4.69
CA ILE A 27 -1.13 -1.87 -5.36
C ILE A 27 -2.27 -0.97 -4.87
N HIS A 28 -2.39 -0.72 -3.56
CA HIS A 28 -3.41 0.18 -3.04
C HIS A 28 -3.26 1.60 -3.58
N VAL A 29 -2.03 2.11 -3.67
CA VAL A 29 -1.73 3.41 -4.28
C VAL A 29 -2.13 3.43 -5.76
N ALA A 30 -1.84 2.36 -6.51
CA ALA A 30 -2.21 2.25 -7.92
C ALA A 30 -3.74 2.25 -8.12
N ILE A 31 -4.47 1.48 -7.31
CA ILE A 31 -5.95 1.44 -7.34
C ILE A 31 -6.53 2.80 -6.99
N PHE A 32 -6.01 3.44 -5.94
CA PHE A 32 -6.41 4.79 -5.56
C PHE A 32 -6.20 5.78 -6.72
N ALA A 33 -5.02 5.77 -7.34
CA ALA A 33 -4.69 6.68 -8.43
C ALA A 33 -5.59 6.46 -9.66
N ALA A 34 -5.75 5.20 -10.11
CA ALA A 34 -6.58 4.85 -11.25
C ALA A 34 -8.06 5.22 -11.01
N SER A 35 -8.60 4.90 -9.83
CA SER A 35 -10.01 5.16 -9.52
C SER A 35 -10.30 6.66 -9.37
N ASN A 36 -9.48 7.37 -8.58
CA ASN A 36 -9.72 8.79 -8.32
C ASN A 36 -9.42 9.63 -9.57
N SER A 37 -8.38 9.33 -10.34
CA SER A 37 -8.15 10.02 -11.61
C SER A 37 -9.33 9.89 -12.57
N GLY A 38 -9.94 8.71 -12.68
CA GLY A 38 -11.16 8.50 -13.46
C GLY A 38 -12.33 9.35 -12.96
N ILE A 39 -12.63 9.30 -11.65
CA ILE A 39 -13.70 10.09 -11.03
C ILE A 39 -13.50 11.59 -11.33
N TRP A 40 -12.30 12.11 -11.09
CA TRP A 40 -12.00 13.52 -11.28
C TRP A 40 -11.98 13.92 -12.76
N PHE A 41 -11.53 13.04 -13.66
CA PHE A 41 -11.60 13.27 -15.11
C PHE A 41 -13.05 13.46 -15.57
N PHE A 42 -13.95 12.52 -15.26
CA PHE A 42 -15.36 12.63 -15.66
C PHE A 42 -16.10 13.76 -14.97
N ARG A 43 -15.77 14.06 -13.71
CA ARG A 43 -16.31 15.23 -13.01
C ARG A 43 -15.99 16.53 -13.75
N ASN A 44 -14.76 16.68 -14.25
CA ASN A 44 -14.37 17.83 -15.05
C ASN A 44 -15.05 17.83 -16.43
N LEU A 45 -15.10 16.68 -17.11
CA LEU A 45 -15.72 16.55 -18.43
C LEU A 45 -17.21 16.91 -18.41
N THR A 46 -17.91 16.57 -17.33
CA THR A 46 -19.36 16.79 -17.18
C THR A 46 -19.71 18.07 -16.41
N ALA A 47 -18.70 18.83 -15.96
CA ALA A 47 -18.87 19.97 -15.04
C ALA A 47 -19.73 19.63 -13.80
N ALA A 48 -19.66 18.38 -13.34
CA ALA A 48 -20.42 17.93 -12.18
C ALA A 48 -19.82 18.46 -10.87
N SER A 49 -20.66 18.84 -9.91
CA SER A 49 -20.19 19.34 -8.61
C SER A 49 -19.79 18.23 -7.63
N TRP A 50 -20.43 17.05 -7.73
CA TRP A 50 -20.29 15.85 -6.87
C TRP A 50 -19.52 16.06 -5.55
N PRO A 51 -20.17 16.63 -4.52
CA PRO A 51 -19.52 16.91 -3.24
C PRO A 51 -18.97 15.66 -2.55
N TRP A 52 -19.60 14.50 -2.78
CA TRP A 52 -19.16 13.21 -2.23
C TRP A 52 -17.78 12.78 -2.75
N ALA A 53 -17.36 13.21 -3.94
CA ALA A 53 -16.07 12.84 -4.52
C ALA A 53 -14.90 13.35 -3.67
N ILE A 54 -15.05 14.54 -3.07
CA ILE A 54 -14.05 15.12 -2.16
C ILE A 54 -13.89 14.24 -0.92
N TRP A 55 -14.99 13.79 -0.33
CA TRP A 55 -14.96 12.92 0.85
C TRP A 55 -14.39 11.55 0.54
N VAL A 56 -14.80 10.93 -0.57
CA VAL A 56 -14.26 9.63 -1.01
C VAL A 56 -12.75 9.72 -1.25
N THR A 57 -12.30 10.71 -2.01
CA THR A 57 -10.86 10.91 -2.24
C THR A 57 -10.12 11.20 -0.93
N GLY A 58 -10.64 12.10 -0.09
CA GLY A 58 -10.01 12.50 1.17
C GLY A 58 -9.87 11.37 2.19
N VAL A 59 -10.95 10.62 2.44
CA VAL A 59 -10.93 9.47 3.36
C VAL A 59 -9.99 8.37 2.83
N TRP A 60 -9.99 8.13 1.52
CA TRP A 60 -9.11 7.12 0.94
C TRP A 60 -7.63 7.51 1.01
N VAL A 61 -7.30 8.80 0.79
CA VAL A 61 -5.95 9.33 1.06
C VAL A 61 -5.56 9.10 2.51
N LEU A 62 -6.45 9.39 3.47
CA LEU A 62 -6.18 9.17 4.88
C LEU A 62 -5.88 7.70 5.18
N LEU A 63 -6.66 6.77 4.61
CA LEU A 63 -6.41 5.33 4.75
C LEU A 63 -5.04 4.92 4.17
N LEU A 64 -4.66 5.45 3.01
CA LEU A 64 -3.32 5.21 2.45
C LEU A 64 -2.21 5.76 3.34
N LEU A 65 -2.39 6.94 3.92
CA LEU A 65 -1.42 7.51 4.85
C LEU A 65 -1.26 6.63 6.09
N VAL A 66 -2.36 6.21 6.71
CA VAL A 66 -2.34 5.30 7.86
C VAL A 66 -1.63 3.99 7.50
N HIS A 67 -1.98 3.40 6.36
CA HIS A 67 -1.38 2.15 5.87
C HIS A 67 0.13 2.33 5.60
N GLY A 68 0.53 3.43 4.98
CA GLY A 68 1.93 3.75 4.71
C GLY A 68 2.72 3.95 6.00
N ILE A 69 2.20 4.72 6.96
CA ILE A 69 2.83 4.91 8.28
C ILE A 69 3.02 3.55 8.97
N TYR A 70 2.01 2.69 8.93
CA TYR A 70 2.12 1.35 9.50
C TYR A 70 3.30 0.57 8.91
N ILE A 71 3.40 0.47 7.58
CA ILE A 71 4.45 -0.32 6.92
C ILE A 71 5.84 0.29 7.09
N PHE A 72 5.97 1.62 6.99
CA PHE A 72 7.27 2.27 6.96
C PHE A 72 7.81 2.64 8.34
N ALA A 73 6.95 2.87 9.33
CA ALA A 73 7.35 3.35 10.65
C ALA A 73 7.06 2.37 11.79
N LEU A 74 6.00 1.55 11.70
CA LEU A 74 5.55 0.72 12.83
C LEU A 74 5.80 -0.78 12.63
N ALA A 75 5.87 -1.25 11.37
CA ALA A 75 6.02 -2.67 11.09
C ALA A 75 7.37 -3.19 11.56
N ASP A 76 7.34 -4.14 12.49
CA ASP A 76 8.52 -4.82 12.99
C ASP A 76 8.84 -6.05 12.11
N TYR A 77 10.03 -6.00 11.53
CA TYR A 77 10.63 -7.04 10.70
C TYR A 77 11.87 -7.63 11.37
N SER A 78 12.07 -7.44 12.67
CA SER A 78 13.08 -8.18 13.40
C SER A 78 12.79 -9.69 13.29
N SER A 79 13.84 -10.47 13.03
CA SER A 79 13.79 -11.91 13.24
C SER A 79 13.76 -12.14 14.74
N THR A 80 12.77 -12.85 15.25
CA THR A 80 12.87 -13.46 16.58
C THR A 80 14.03 -14.46 16.52
N THR A 81 15.24 -13.98 16.78
CA THR A 81 16.32 -14.83 17.25
C THR A 81 15.91 -15.22 18.66
N GLU A 82 15.03 -16.21 18.78
CA GLU A 82 14.93 -16.97 20.01
C GLU A 82 16.27 -17.69 20.12
N ASP A 83 17.18 -17.07 20.87
CA ASP A 83 18.31 -17.72 21.51
C ASP A 83 17.74 -18.82 22.43
N SER A 84 17.36 -19.96 21.87
CA SER A 84 17.18 -21.19 22.63
C SER A 84 18.53 -21.92 22.65
N VAL A 85 19.36 -21.50 23.61
CA VAL A 85 20.50 -22.26 24.14
C VAL A 85 20.00 -23.54 24.82
#